data_AF-E0S642-F1
#
_entry.id   AF-E0S642-F1
#
_cell.length_a   1.000
_cell.length_b   1.000
_cell.length_c   1.000
_cell.angle_alpha   90.00
_cell.angle_beta   90.00
_cell.angle_gamma   90.00
#
_symmetry.space_group_name_H-M   'P 1'
#
loop_
_entity.id
_entity.type
_entity.pdbx_description
1 polymer ?
#
loop_
_entity_poly.entity_id
_entity_poly.type
_entity_poly.pdbx_seq_one_letter_code
_entity_poly.pdbx_strand_id
1 'polypeptide(L)'
;MDQEDKIVFSSKEVKEFLGIKFITESCVLLRLSYQVRYKALVLFYNFCEEIDLVDLCTASILLASKLEEEVCTLKKVIYVFNYLYTKYESKAAPLTNRQSIRLKEGCVIAETRILKSLGFDVSFEDVYCDFVEFLQTMDLPIDFIDKAIQVFNTMIQWPEVKLLDSKSLAKATIESLFGQNKEFKDFVSRYNMFQKKKFDLQTYKEIPTIRNIDEGLVADFAKRQKRR
;
A
#
# COMPACT_ATOMS: atom_id res chain seq x y z
N MET A 1 5.70 -34.57 10.19
CA MET A 1 6.57 -34.13 11.30
C MET A 1 7.09 -32.79 10.84
N ASP A 2 6.21 -31.80 10.93
CA ASP A 2 6.28 -30.62 10.09
C ASP A 2 6.84 -29.50 10.96
N GLN A 3 8.14 -29.26 10.80
CA GLN A 3 8.73 -28.00 11.18
C GLN A 3 8.17 -26.96 10.21
N GLU A 4 6.97 -26.46 10.49
CA GLU A 4 6.61 -25.11 10.06
C GLU A 4 7.64 -24.19 10.70
N ASP A 5 8.69 -23.86 9.94
CA ASP A 5 9.61 -22.81 10.30
C ASP A 5 8.76 -21.61 10.73
N LYS A 6 8.77 -21.31 12.03
CA LYS A 6 8.17 -20.09 12.56
C LYS A 6 8.96 -18.93 11.97
N ILE A 7 8.56 -18.48 10.78
CA ILE A 7 9.13 -17.28 10.17
C ILE A 7 8.85 -16.14 11.15
N VAL A 8 9.92 -15.64 11.73
CA VAL A 8 9.92 -14.48 12.63
C VAL A 8 10.08 -13.25 11.75
N PHE A 9 9.07 -12.39 11.77
CA PHE A 9 9.12 -11.11 11.08
C PHE A 9 9.86 -10.09 11.95
N SER A 10 10.74 -9.29 11.34
CA SER A 10 11.36 -8.16 12.04
C SER A 10 10.33 -7.03 12.24
N SER A 11 10.51 -6.18 13.25
CA SER A 11 9.59 -5.04 13.45
C SER A 11 9.55 -4.09 12.25
N LYS A 12 10.68 -3.93 11.54
CA LYS A 12 10.77 -3.15 10.31
C LYS A 12 9.91 -3.77 9.20
N GLU A 13 10.08 -5.06 8.97
CA GLU A 13 9.33 -5.80 7.95
C GLU A 13 7.82 -5.82 8.25
N VAL A 14 7.43 -5.98 9.51
CA VAL A 14 6.02 -5.87 9.92
C VAL A 14 5.47 -4.47 9.61
N LYS A 15 6.23 -3.41 9.91
CA LYS A 15 5.83 -2.03 9.58
C LYS A 15 5.66 -1.85 8.07
N GLU A 16 6.59 -2.37 7.27
CA GLU A 16 6.54 -2.32 5.80
C GLU A 16 5.31 -3.05 5.26
N PHE A 17 5.07 -4.29 5.68
CA PHE A 17 3.91 -5.07 5.25
C PHE A 17 2.58 -4.46 5.70
N LEU A 18 2.51 -3.89 6.91
CA LEU A 18 1.35 -3.12 7.34
C LEU A 18 1.14 -1.91 6.43
N GLY A 19 2.18 -1.14 6.13
CA GLY A 19 2.10 0.01 5.25
C GLY A 19 1.61 -0.35 3.86
N ILE A 20 2.18 -1.39 3.25
CA ILE A 20 1.74 -1.94 1.96
C ILE A 20 0.25 -2.28 1.99
N LYS A 21 -0.20 -3.00 3.02
CA LYS A 21 -1.58 -3.40 3.19
C LYS A 21 -2.50 -2.18 3.30
N PHE A 22 -2.20 -1.26 4.21
CA PHE A 22 -3.03 -0.08 4.44
C PHE A 22 -3.06 0.86 3.24
N ILE A 23 -1.94 1.08 2.56
CA ILE A 23 -1.88 1.92 1.36
C ILE A 23 -2.68 1.29 0.22
N THR A 24 -2.45 0.00 -0.05
CA THR A 24 -3.14 -0.72 -1.13
C THR A 24 -4.64 -0.77 -0.91
N GLU A 25 -5.10 -1.18 0.28
CA GLU A 25 -6.52 -1.23 0.60
C GLU A 25 -7.16 0.17 0.59
N SER A 26 -6.43 1.19 1.05
CA SER A 26 -6.93 2.58 1.01
C SER A 26 -7.11 3.09 -0.41
N CYS A 27 -6.14 2.86 -1.29
CA CYS A 27 -6.23 3.27 -2.70
C CYS A 27 -7.43 2.60 -3.39
N VAL A 28 -7.66 1.31 -3.11
CA VAL A 28 -8.85 0.60 -3.63
C VAL A 28 -10.15 1.21 -3.11
N LEU A 29 -10.25 1.49 -1.81
CA LEU A 29 -11.47 2.07 -1.21
C LEU A 29 -11.73 3.51 -1.66
N LEU A 30 -10.67 4.28 -1.91
CA LEU A 30 -10.73 5.65 -2.42
C LEU A 30 -10.91 5.70 -3.95
N ARG A 31 -10.80 4.56 -4.63
CA ARG A 31 -10.81 4.43 -6.10
C ARG A 31 -9.72 5.26 -6.78
N LEU A 32 -8.53 5.26 -6.18
CA LEU A 32 -7.35 5.89 -6.74
C LEU A 32 -6.68 4.97 -7.76
N SER A 33 -6.04 5.54 -8.75
CA SER A 33 -5.33 4.78 -9.78
C SER A 33 -4.16 3.96 -9.23
N TYR A 34 -3.61 3.11 -10.09
CA TYR A 34 -2.42 2.37 -9.78
C TYR A 34 -1.17 3.26 -9.73
N GLN A 35 -1.14 4.35 -10.51
CA GLN A 35 -0.10 5.35 -10.48
C GLN A 35 0.01 6.01 -9.10
N VAL A 36 -1.13 6.46 -8.55
CA VAL A 36 -1.19 7.01 -7.18
C VAL A 36 -0.71 5.97 -6.16
N ARG A 37 -1.12 4.71 -6.32
CA ARG A 37 -0.70 3.63 -5.42
C ARG A 37 0.81 3.42 -5.45
N TYR A 38 1.41 3.38 -6.63
CA TYR A 38 2.86 3.23 -6.77
C TYR A 38 3.62 4.40 -6.13
N LYS A 39 3.27 5.65 -6.46
CA LYS A 39 3.93 6.83 -5.86
C LYS A 39 3.76 6.84 -4.34
N ALA A 40 2.58 6.46 -3.83
CA ALA A 40 2.34 6.36 -2.39
C ALA A 40 3.22 5.29 -1.73
N LEU A 41 3.41 4.13 -2.37
CA LEU A 41 4.28 3.06 -1.87
C LEU A 41 5.76 3.49 -1.89
N VAL A 42 6.23 4.11 -2.97
CA VAL A 42 7.61 4.63 -3.05
C VAL A 42 7.88 5.66 -1.96
N LEU A 43 6.98 6.64 -1.79
CA LEU A 43 7.05 7.61 -0.68
C LEU A 43 7.08 6.89 0.68
N PHE A 44 6.23 5.89 0.87
CA PHE A 44 6.22 5.10 2.10
C PHE A 44 7.57 4.40 2.35
N TYR A 45 8.15 3.71 1.36
CA TYR A 45 9.42 2.99 1.55
C TYR A 45 10.62 3.91 1.78
N ASN A 46 10.56 5.15 1.32
CA ASN A 46 11.62 6.13 1.52
C ASN A 46 11.62 6.71 2.94
N PHE A 47 10.46 6.81 3.58
CA PHE A 47 10.29 7.44 4.89
C PHE A 47 9.82 6.49 5.99
N CYS A 48 9.75 5.19 5.72
CA CYS A 48 9.23 4.16 6.63
C CYS A 48 9.95 4.15 7.99
N GLU A 49 11.23 4.47 8.04
CA GLU A 49 12.00 4.44 9.31
C GLU A 49 11.81 5.72 10.14
N GLU A 50 11.48 6.84 9.51
CA GLU A 50 11.51 8.17 10.14
C GLU A 50 10.15 8.64 10.67
N ILE A 51 9.06 8.15 10.08
CA ILE A 51 7.70 8.64 10.34
C ILE A 51 6.82 7.52 10.90
N ASP A 52 5.88 7.86 11.79
CA ASP A 52 4.90 6.90 12.29
C ASP A 52 4.08 6.29 11.14
N LEU A 53 3.72 5.01 11.27
CA LEU A 53 3.05 4.24 10.21
C LEU A 53 1.77 4.94 9.71
N VAL A 54 0.91 5.40 10.61
CA VAL A 54 -0.40 5.94 10.22
C VAL A 54 -0.24 7.30 9.54
N ASP A 55 0.58 8.15 10.13
CA ASP A 55 0.86 9.48 9.59
C ASP A 55 1.55 9.38 8.22
N LEU A 56 2.51 8.47 8.08
CA LEU A 56 3.21 8.22 6.82
C LEU A 56 2.26 7.70 5.74
N CYS A 57 1.48 6.66 6.00
CA CYS A 57 0.61 6.11 4.96
C CYS A 57 -0.46 7.11 4.51
N THR A 58 -1.05 7.86 5.44
CA THR A 58 -2.06 8.88 5.10
C THR A 58 -1.44 10.03 4.31
N ALA A 59 -0.24 10.50 4.69
CA ALA A 59 0.50 11.52 3.97
C ALA A 59 0.93 11.06 2.58
N SER A 60 1.49 9.85 2.44
CA SER A 60 1.93 9.30 1.16
C SER A 60 0.79 9.19 0.15
N ILE A 61 -0.40 8.73 0.56
CA ILE A 61 -1.57 8.66 -0.31
C ILE A 61 -2.06 10.05 -0.70
N LEU A 62 -2.15 10.96 0.27
CA LEU A 62 -2.62 12.31 0.01
C LEU A 62 -1.69 13.05 -0.96
N LEU A 63 -0.38 12.96 -0.73
CA LEU A 63 0.62 13.58 -1.58
C LEU A 63 0.61 12.94 -2.98
N ALA A 64 0.66 11.62 -3.08
CA ALA A 64 0.60 10.92 -4.37
C ALA A 64 -0.66 11.28 -5.18
N SER A 65 -1.83 11.37 -4.53
CA SER A 65 -3.06 11.78 -5.21
C SER A 65 -3.00 13.21 -5.76
N LYS A 66 -2.30 14.13 -5.07
CA LYS A 66 -2.10 15.50 -5.57
C LYS A 66 -1.14 15.52 -6.76
N LEU A 67 -0.09 14.69 -6.74
CA LEU A 67 0.89 14.59 -7.82
C LEU A 67 0.28 14.05 -9.12
N GLU A 68 -0.70 13.14 -9.01
CA GLU A 68 -1.44 12.59 -10.16
C GLU A 68 -2.73 13.35 -10.48
N GLU A 69 -2.94 14.51 -9.85
CA GLU A 69 -4.13 15.35 -10.05
C GLU A 69 -5.47 14.61 -9.79
N GLU A 70 -5.47 13.61 -8.91
CA GLU A 70 -6.66 12.83 -8.54
C GLU A 70 -7.38 13.42 -7.31
N VAL A 71 -8.70 13.55 -7.41
CA VAL A 71 -9.53 14.21 -6.38
C VAL A 71 -9.62 13.38 -5.09
N CYS A 72 -8.66 13.60 -4.19
CA CYS A 72 -8.63 13.00 -2.86
C CYS A 72 -8.48 14.06 -1.77
N THR A 73 -9.47 14.15 -0.89
CA THR A 73 -9.40 15.07 0.26
C THR A 73 -8.83 14.36 1.47
N LEU A 74 -8.06 15.07 2.31
CA LEU A 74 -7.60 14.57 3.60
C LEU A 74 -8.73 13.95 4.44
N LYS A 75 -9.93 14.57 4.42
CA LYS A 75 -11.11 14.01 5.10
C LYS A 75 -11.42 12.59 4.64
N LYS A 76 -11.48 12.33 3.33
CA LYS A 76 -11.73 11.00 2.76
C LYS A 76 -10.65 10.00 3.20
N VAL A 77 -9.37 10.38 3.13
CA VAL A 77 -8.24 9.54 3.57
C VAL A 77 -8.40 9.15 5.03
N ILE A 78 -8.67 10.09 5.93
CA ILE A 78 -8.86 9.82 7.36
C ILE A 78 -10.04 8.87 7.61
N TYR A 79 -11.18 9.03 6.91
CA TYR A 79 -12.32 8.12 7.08
C TYR A 79 -12.01 6.70 6.62
N VAL A 80 -11.32 6.55 5.48
CA VAL A 80 -10.91 5.24 4.96
C VAL A 80 -9.91 4.59 5.92
N PHE A 81 -8.94 5.35 6.42
CA PHE A 81 -7.98 4.84 7.42
C PHE A 81 -8.67 4.43 8.72
N ASN A 82 -9.60 5.23 9.23
CA ASN A 82 -10.36 4.86 10.43
C ASN A 82 -11.17 3.58 10.22
N TYR A 83 -11.78 3.43 9.04
CA TYR A 83 -12.50 2.22 8.66
C TYR A 83 -11.57 1.00 8.61
N LEU A 84 -10.42 1.11 7.94
CA LEU A 84 -9.43 0.02 7.87
C LEU A 84 -8.83 -0.32 9.23
N TYR A 85 -8.51 0.69 10.05
CA TYR A 85 -8.02 0.50 11.41
C TYR A 85 -9.06 -0.23 12.27
N THR A 86 -10.32 0.20 12.21
CA THR A 86 -11.44 -0.45 12.88
C THR A 86 -11.60 -1.90 12.45
N LYS A 87 -11.47 -2.15 11.14
CA LYS A 87 -11.53 -3.49 10.55
C LYS A 87 -10.37 -4.36 11.02
N TYR A 88 -9.17 -3.79 11.09
CA TYR A 88 -7.97 -4.48 11.52
C TYR A 88 -8.00 -4.82 13.01
N GLU A 89 -8.43 -3.88 13.85
CA GLU A 89 -8.52 -4.04 15.30
C GLU A 89 -9.69 -4.92 15.75
N SER A 90 -10.67 -5.17 14.88
CA SER A 90 -11.94 -5.82 15.24
C SER A 90 -12.73 -5.08 16.32
N LYS A 91 -12.56 -3.74 16.38
CA LYS A 91 -13.16 -2.85 17.37
C LYS A 91 -13.84 -1.69 16.67
N ALA A 92 -15.16 -1.78 16.52
CA ALA A 92 -15.98 -0.71 15.99
C ALA A 92 -15.98 0.50 16.93
N ALA A 93 -15.08 1.46 16.69
CA ALA A 93 -15.07 2.74 17.38
C ALA A 93 -15.44 3.86 16.39
N PRO A 94 -16.46 4.68 16.70
CA PRO A 94 -16.75 5.85 15.89
C PRO A 94 -15.55 6.82 15.94
N LEU A 95 -15.20 7.40 14.79
CA LEU A 95 -14.15 8.41 14.72
C LEU A 95 -14.58 9.64 15.53
N THR A 96 -13.97 9.85 16.69
CA THR A 96 -14.24 11.02 17.51
C THR A 96 -13.62 12.28 16.88
N ASN A 97 -14.18 13.47 17.19
CA ASN A 97 -13.62 14.73 16.72
C ASN A 97 -12.15 14.90 17.11
N ARG A 98 -11.79 14.52 18.34
CA ARG A 98 -10.40 14.59 18.83
C ARG A 98 -9.46 13.68 18.05
N GLN A 99 -9.87 12.44 17.75
CA GLN A 99 -9.07 11.54 16.92
C GLN A 99 -8.95 12.06 15.48
N SER A 100 -10.04 12.60 14.92
CA SER A 100 -10.01 13.18 13.57
C SER A 100 -9.03 14.35 13.46
N ILE A 101 -9.00 15.24 14.46
CA ILE A 101 -8.06 16.37 14.50
C ILE A 101 -6.61 15.83 14.57
N ARG A 102 -6.33 14.91 15.50
CA ARG A 102 -4.99 14.32 15.65
C ARG A 102 -4.49 13.67 14.36
N LEU A 103 -5.33 12.88 13.69
CA LEU A 103 -4.94 12.22 12.44
C LEU A 103 -4.69 13.22 11.30
N LYS A 104 -5.46 14.31 11.25
CA LYS A 104 -5.21 15.38 10.27
C LYS A 104 -3.89 16.10 10.53
N GLU A 105 -3.63 16.46 11.80
CA GLU A 105 -2.38 17.11 12.19
C GLU A 105 -1.17 16.22 11.90
N GLY A 106 -1.23 14.93 12.28
CA GLY A 106 -0.18 13.95 12.00
C GLY A 106 0.09 13.81 10.50
N CYS A 107 -0.96 13.70 9.68
CA CYS A 107 -0.84 13.66 8.23
C CYS A 107 -0.19 14.92 7.64
N VAL A 108 -0.59 16.12 8.08
CA VAL A 108 -0.01 17.40 7.60
C VAL A 108 1.46 17.53 8.01
N ILE A 109 1.81 17.12 9.23
CA ILE A 109 3.20 17.13 9.70
C ILE A 109 4.05 16.15 8.90
N ALA A 110 3.57 14.94 8.68
CA ALA A 110 4.26 13.93 7.87
C ALA A 110 4.42 14.38 6.42
N GLU A 111 3.37 14.90 5.78
CA GLU A 111 3.42 15.47 4.43
C GLU A 111 4.49 16.56 4.32
N THR A 112 4.52 17.48 5.29
CA THR A 112 5.51 18.55 5.34
C THR A 112 6.94 18.02 5.47
N ARG A 113 7.15 16.96 6.27
CA ARG A 113 8.47 16.33 6.43
C ARG A 113 8.93 15.68 5.13
N ILE A 114 8.06 14.90 4.48
CA ILE A 114 8.33 14.27 3.18
C ILE A 114 8.77 15.32 2.16
N LEU A 115 7.97 16.39 2.01
CA LEU A 115 8.26 17.46 1.05
C LEU A 115 9.59 18.16 1.34
N LYS A 116 9.88 18.47 2.61
CA LYS A 116 11.15 19.09 3.00
C LYS A 116 12.34 18.19 2.74
N SER A 117 12.24 16.89 3.04
CA SER A 117 13.31 15.93 2.82
C SER A 117 13.60 15.71 1.33
N LEU A 118 12.58 15.81 0.48
CA LEU A 118 12.73 15.77 -0.98
C LEU A 118 13.16 17.12 -1.58
N GLY A 119 13.35 18.18 -0.78
CA GLY A 119 13.66 19.51 -1.30
C GLY A 119 12.55 20.12 -2.16
N PHE A 120 11.30 19.65 -2.00
CA PHE A 120 10.15 19.93 -2.86
C PHE A 120 10.32 19.47 -4.32
N ASP A 121 11.34 18.67 -4.62
CA ASP A 121 11.47 17.97 -5.90
C ASP A 121 10.74 16.63 -5.81
N VAL A 122 9.57 16.57 -6.43
CA VAL A 122 8.66 15.43 -6.33
C VAL A 122 8.38 14.85 -7.72
N SER A 123 9.37 14.93 -8.62
CA SER A 123 9.30 14.25 -9.90
C SER A 123 9.43 12.74 -9.70
N PHE A 124 8.46 11.99 -10.22
CA PHE A 124 8.47 10.54 -10.25
C PHE A 124 8.37 10.08 -11.69
N GLU A 125 9.10 9.03 -12.04
CA GLU A 125 8.92 8.33 -13.33
C GLU A 125 7.49 7.77 -13.42
N ASP A 126 6.87 7.88 -14.60
CA ASP A 126 5.58 7.25 -14.87
C ASP A 126 5.79 5.80 -15.30
N VAL A 127 6.12 4.96 -14.31
CA VAL A 127 6.41 3.54 -14.53
C VAL A 127 5.22 2.76 -15.12
N TYR A 128 3.99 3.24 -14.93
CA TYR A 128 2.80 2.59 -15.47
C TYR A 128 2.62 2.92 -16.94
N CYS A 129 2.79 4.19 -17.34
CA CYS A 129 2.74 4.57 -18.74
C CYS A 129 3.82 3.81 -19.52
N ASP A 130 5.06 3.85 -19.05
CA ASP A 130 6.20 3.14 -19.66
C ASP A 130 5.93 1.63 -19.80
N PHE A 131 5.36 1.00 -18.77
CA PHE A 131 5.07 -0.43 -18.79
C PHE A 131 3.94 -0.79 -19.77
N VAL A 132 2.90 0.03 -19.84
CA VAL A 132 1.79 -0.17 -20.79
C VAL A 132 2.26 0.03 -22.22
N GLU A 133 3.06 1.06 -22.50
CA GLU A 133 3.68 1.28 -23.81
C GLU A 133 4.57 0.12 -24.23
N PHE A 134 5.36 -0.42 -23.30
CA PHE A 134 6.16 -1.63 -23.52
C PHE A 134 5.29 -2.82 -23.92
N LEU A 135 4.19 -3.10 -23.20
CA LEU A 135 3.29 -4.21 -23.51
C LEU A 135 2.58 -4.03 -24.85
N GLN A 136 2.16 -2.81 -25.19
CA GLN A 136 1.50 -2.49 -26.46
C GLN A 136 2.42 -2.68 -27.66
N THR A 137 3.73 -2.43 -27.49
CA THR A 137 4.72 -2.58 -28.57
C THR A 137 5.01 -4.05 -28.91
N MET A 138 4.77 -4.97 -27.97
CA MET A 138 5.16 -6.38 -28.09
C MET A 138 4.09 -7.29 -28.75
N ASP A 139 2.94 -6.76 -29.14
CA ASP A 139 1.81 -7.48 -29.77
C ASP A 139 1.48 -8.83 -29.09
N LEU A 140 1.36 -8.79 -27.76
CA LEU A 140 1.17 -9.98 -26.93
C LEU A 140 -0.32 -10.37 -26.80
N PRO A 141 -0.64 -11.65 -26.56
CA PRO A 141 -2.01 -12.07 -26.28
C PRO A 141 -2.60 -11.34 -25.07
N ILE A 142 -3.90 -11.02 -25.12
CA ILE A 142 -4.61 -10.29 -24.05
C ILE A 142 -4.46 -11.00 -22.69
N ASP A 143 -4.60 -12.33 -22.66
CA ASP A 143 -4.44 -13.13 -21.43
C ASP A 143 -3.04 -12.98 -20.80
N PHE A 144 -2.02 -12.76 -21.64
CA PHE A 144 -0.66 -12.54 -21.18
C PHE A 144 -0.49 -11.12 -20.63
N ILE A 145 -1.06 -10.12 -21.30
CA ILE A 145 -1.08 -8.72 -20.86
C ILE A 145 -1.76 -8.61 -19.49
N ASP A 146 -2.91 -9.25 -19.31
CA ASP A 146 -3.65 -9.22 -18.03
C ASP A 146 -2.83 -9.83 -16.89
N LYS A 147 -2.15 -10.97 -17.15
CA LYS A 147 -1.24 -11.58 -16.17
C LYS A 147 -0.05 -10.66 -15.87
N ALA A 148 0.52 -10.03 -16.89
CA ALA A 148 1.64 -9.11 -16.72
C ALA A 148 1.26 -7.92 -15.85
N ILE A 149 0.09 -7.33 -16.06
CA ILE A 149 -0.43 -6.23 -15.25
C ILE A 149 -0.70 -6.69 -13.80
N GLN A 150 -1.22 -7.90 -13.60
CA GLN A 150 -1.43 -8.45 -12.25
C GLN A 150 -0.11 -8.64 -11.50
N VAL A 151 0.91 -9.19 -12.17
CA VAL A 151 2.24 -9.33 -11.57
C VAL A 151 2.87 -7.97 -11.31
N PHE A 152 2.76 -7.02 -12.23
CA PHE A 152 3.24 -5.64 -12.05
C PHE A 152 2.61 -4.99 -10.81
N ASN A 153 1.29 -5.11 -10.65
CA ASN A 153 0.57 -4.58 -9.49
C ASN A 153 0.94 -5.24 -8.16
N THR A 154 1.48 -6.47 -8.21
CA THR A 154 2.02 -7.14 -7.03
C THR A 154 3.48 -6.74 -6.81
N MET A 155 4.25 -6.55 -7.87
CA MET A 155 5.65 -6.10 -7.87
C MET A 155 5.81 -4.72 -7.25
N ILE A 156 4.91 -3.76 -7.50
CA ILE A 156 5.00 -2.43 -6.89
C ILE A 156 4.89 -2.46 -5.36
N GLN A 157 4.40 -3.56 -4.77
CA GLN A 157 4.33 -3.77 -3.32
C GLN A 157 5.65 -4.27 -2.73
N TRP A 158 6.61 -4.66 -3.57
CA TRP A 158 7.93 -5.12 -3.15
C TRP A 158 8.80 -3.89 -2.78
N PRO A 159 9.33 -3.79 -1.54
CA PRO A 159 10.08 -2.59 -1.10
C PRO A 159 11.25 -2.18 -2.00
N GLU A 160 11.86 -3.13 -2.69
CA GLU A 160 12.98 -2.99 -3.60
C GLU A 160 12.60 -2.20 -4.86
N VAL A 161 11.30 -2.03 -5.13
CA VAL A 161 10.79 -1.19 -6.23
C VAL A 161 11.35 0.23 -6.21
N LYS A 162 11.67 0.77 -5.02
CA LYS A 162 12.23 2.13 -4.90
C LYS A 162 13.62 2.30 -5.51
N LEU A 163 14.31 1.19 -5.80
CA LEU A 163 15.65 1.16 -6.39
C LEU A 163 15.62 0.87 -7.89
N LEU A 164 14.45 0.56 -8.45
CA LEU A 164 14.29 0.15 -9.83
C LEU A 164 13.79 1.33 -10.66
N ASP A 165 14.45 1.57 -11.80
CA ASP A 165 13.92 2.44 -12.85
C ASP A 165 12.77 1.73 -13.60
N SER A 166 12.02 2.49 -14.39
CA SER A 166 10.87 1.94 -15.13
C SER A 166 11.21 0.70 -15.98
N LYS A 167 12.40 0.70 -16.61
CA LYS A 167 12.89 -0.41 -17.44
C LYS A 167 13.26 -1.65 -16.63
N SER A 168 13.99 -1.48 -15.51
CA SER A 168 14.33 -2.61 -14.64
C SER A 168 13.08 -3.19 -13.99
N LEU A 169 12.09 -2.36 -13.67
CA LEU A 169 10.82 -2.81 -13.13
C LEU A 169 10.02 -3.63 -14.15
N ALA A 170 9.94 -3.17 -15.40
CA ALA A 170 9.33 -3.91 -16.50
C ALA A 170 10.04 -5.26 -16.70
N LYS A 171 11.38 -5.26 -16.77
CA LYS A 171 12.18 -6.48 -16.91
C LYS A 171 11.93 -7.46 -15.76
N ALA A 172 12.03 -7.00 -14.52
CA ALA A 172 11.79 -7.83 -13.34
C ALA A 172 10.36 -8.39 -13.32
N THR A 173 9.39 -7.67 -13.88
CA THR A 173 7.99 -8.12 -13.97
C THR A 173 7.88 -9.28 -14.95
N ILE A 174 8.52 -9.17 -16.12
CA ILE A 174 8.57 -10.24 -17.12
C ILE A 174 9.33 -11.46 -16.57
N GLU A 175 10.47 -11.28 -15.92
CA GLU A 175 11.21 -12.38 -15.27
C GLU A 175 10.36 -13.07 -14.19
N SER A 176 9.56 -12.30 -13.45
CA SER A 176 8.65 -12.84 -12.43
C SER A 176 7.49 -13.63 -13.03
N LEU A 177 6.96 -13.24 -14.21
CA LEU A 177 5.96 -14.02 -14.94
C LEU A 177 6.48 -15.42 -15.30
N PHE A 178 7.76 -15.53 -15.65
CA PHE A 178 8.42 -16.81 -15.93
C PHE A 178 8.96 -17.52 -14.69
N GLY A 179 8.72 -16.97 -13.49
CA GLY A 179 9.15 -17.57 -12.22
C GLY A 179 10.67 -17.54 -11.97
N GLN A 180 11.40 -16.67 -12.68
CA GLN A 180 12.85 -16.56 -12.59
C GLN A 180 13.30 -15.65 -11.44
N ASN A 181 12.45 -14.71 -11.01
CA ASN A 181 12.74 -13.83 -9.89
C ASN A 181 12.49 -14.52 -8.54
N LYS A 182 13.56 -15.04 -7.92
CA LYS A 182 13.49 -15.75 -6.64
C LYS A 182 13.20 -14.81 -5.47
N GLU A 183 13.75 -13.60 -5.48
CA GLU A 183 13.61 -12.62 -4.39
C GLU A 183 12.16 -12.15 -4.30
N PHE A 184 11.55 -11.79 -5.44
CA PHE A 184 10.15 -11.42 -5.49
C PHE A 184 9.24 -12.59 -5.05
N LYS A 185 9.57 -13.82 -5.43
CA LYS A 185 8.81 -15.01 -5.00
C LYS A 185 8.89 -15.23 -3.49
N ASP A 186 10.05 -15.01 -2.88
CA ASP A 186 10.22 -15.06 -1.43
C ASP A 186 9.39 -13.96 -0.75
N PHE A 187 9.47 -12.73 -1.23
CA PHE A 187 8.66 -11.61 -0.76
C PHE A 187 7.15 -11.93 -0.80
N VAL A 188 6.63 -12.44 -1.93
CA VAL A 188 5.21 -12.79 -2.07
C VAL A 188 4.83 -13.89 -1.07
N SER A 189 5.69 -14.88 -0.88
CA SER A 189 5.48 -15.95 0.11
C SER A 189 5.39 -15.40 1.53
N ARG A 190 6.36 -14.57 1.93
CA ARG A 190 6.43 -13.93 3.24
C ARG A 190 5.24 -13.01 3.48
N TYR A 191 4.87 -12.20 2.49
CA TYR A 191 3.71 -11.29 2.58
C TYR A 191 2.40 -12.08 2.73
N ASN A 192 2.22 -13.18 2.00
CA ASN A 192 1.06 -14.06 2.15
C ASN A 192 1.00 -14.70 3.55
N MET A 193 2.15 -15.07 4.14
CA MET A 193 2.21 -15.55 5.52
C MET A 193 1.88 -14.45 6.54
N PHE A 194 2.37 -13.23 6.30
CA PHE A 194 2.04 -12.06 7.11
C PHE A 194 0.53 -11.80 7.13
N GLN A 195 -0.16 -11.89 5.98
CA GLN A 195 -1.60 -11.65 5.89
C GLN A 195 -2.45 -12.60 6.74
N LYS A 196 -1.94 -13.80 7.07
CA LYS A 196 -2.61 -14.79 7.93
C LYS A 196 -2.48 -14.48 9.42
N LYS A 197 -1.56 -13.59 9.79
CA LYS A 197 -1.25 -13.20 11.18
C LYS A 197 -1.79 -11.81 11.48
N LYS A 198 -1.93 -11.49 12.77
CA LYS A 198 -2.29 -10.16 13.26
C LYS A 198 -1.14 -9.61 14.09
N PHE A 199 -0.86 -8.33 13.92
CA PHE A 199 0.24 -7.63 14.59
C PHE A 199 -0.28 -6.37 15.25
N ASP A 200 0.31 -5.98 16.36
CA ASP A 200 0.03 -4.71 17.00
C ASP A 200 0.55 -3.55 16.13
N LEU A 201 -0.27 -2.52 15.92
CA LEU A 201 0.10 -1.40 15.05
C LEU A 201 1.14 -0.44 15.65
N GLN A 202 1.37 -0.51 16.97
CA GLN A 202 2.33 0.36 17.68
C GLN A 202 3.63 -0.38 18.02
N THR A 203 3.52 -1.63 18.45
CA THR A 203 4.65 -2.44 18.91
C THR A 203 5.16 -3.43 17.85
N TYR A 204 4.40 -3.64 16.77
CA TYR A 204 4.71 -4.57 15.68
C TYR A 204 4.92 -6.02 16.12
N LYS A 205 4.40 -6.38 17.30
CA LYS A 205 4.43 -7.74 17.82
C LYS A 205 3.21 -8.52 17.37
N GLU A 206 3.39 -9.82 17.12
CA GLU A 206 2.29 -10.71 16.76
C GLU A 206 1.29 -10.81 17.93
N ILE A 207 -0.01 -10.65 17.62
CA ILE A 207 -1.12 -10.80 18.56
C ILE A 207 -1.95 -12.00 18.12
N PRO A 208 -2.46 -12.86 19.04
CA PRO A 208 -3.42 -13.89 18.67
C PRO A 208 -4.65 -13.27 17.97
N THR A 209 -5.03 -13.84 16.84
CA THR A 209 -6.13 -13.37 15.99
C THR A 209 -7.46 -13.48 16.73
N ILE A 210 -7.95 -12.36 17.28
CA ILE A 210 -9.28 -12.29 17.89
C ILE A 210 -10.26 -11.73 16.86
N ARG A 211 -11.08 -12.64 16.32
CA ARG A 211 -12.35 -12.48 15.58
C ARG A 211 -12.28 -11.74 14.23
N ASN A 212 -12.75 -12.42 13.18
CA ASN A 212 -13.15 -11.82 11.90
C ASN A 212 -14.40 -10.96 12.11
N ILE A 213 -14.40 -9.74 11.57
CA ILE A 213 -15.60 -8.90 11.51
C ILE A 213 -16.50 -9.42 10.38
N ASP A 214 -17.81 -9.31 10.61
CA ASP A 214 -18.87 -9.58 9.64
C ASP A 214 -18.72 -8.71 8.37
N GLU A 215 -18.58 -9.37 7.21
CA GLU A 215 -18.40 -8.75 5.89
C GLU A 215 -19.58 -7.83 5.48
N GLY A 216 -20.73 -7.95 6.15
CA GLY A 216 -21.89 -7.08 5.92
C GLY A 216 -21.60 -5.59 6.13
N LEU A 217 -20.70 -5.24 7.06
CA LEU A 217 -20.30 -3.84 7.31
C LEU A 217 -19.48 -3.24 6.16
N VAL A 218 -18.76 -4.09 5.39
CA VAL A 218 -17.93 -3.70 4.24
C VAL A 218 -18.83 -3.28 3.07
N ALA A 219 -19.85 -4.09 2.79
CA ALA A 219 -20.80 -3.82 1.71
C ALA A 219 -21.59 -2.52 1.96
N ASP A 220 -21.93 -2.24 3.21
CA ASP A 220 -22.68 -1.04 3.58
C ASP A 220 -21.87 0.25 3.47
N PHE A 221 -20.58 0.23 3.81
CA PHE A 221 -19.70 1.38 3.59
C PHE A 221 -19.55 1.69 2.09
N ALA A 222 -19.28 0.66 1.26
CA ALA A 222 -19.16 0.81 -0.18
C ALA A 222 -20.47 1.32 -0.83
N LYS A 223 -21.63 0.86 -0.34
CA LYS A 223 -22.95 1.35 -0.77
C LYS A 223 -23.17 2.82 -0.39
N ARG A 224 -22.73 3.26 0.80
CA ARG A 224 -22.84 4.66 1.24
C ARG A 224 -21.98 5.61 0.41
N GLN A 225 -20.82 5.15 -0.08
CA GLN A 225 -19.98 5.93 -0.99
C GLN A 225 -20.55 6.03 -2.41
N LYS A 226 -21.45 5.14 -2.85
CA LYS A 226 -22.14 5.22 -4.15
C LYS A 226 -23.33 6.20 -4.17
N ARG A 227 -23.76 6.73 -3.01
CA ARG A 227 -24.94 7.60 -2.88
C ARG A 227 -24.62 9.11 -2.87
N ARG A 228 -23.47 9.50 -3.42
CA ARG A 228 -23.09 10.89 -3.68
C ARG A 228 -22.43 10.97 -5.05
#